data_AF-F4RUI8-F1
#
_entry.id   AF-F4RUI8-F1
#
_cell.length_a   1.000
_cell.length_b   1.000
_cell.length_c   1.000
_cell.angle_alpha   90.00
_cell.angle_beta   90.00
_cell.angle_gamma   90.00
#
_symmetry.space_group_name_H-M   'P 1'
#
loop_
_entity.id
_entity.type
_entity.pdbx_description
1 polymer ?
#
loop_
_entity_poly.entity_id
_entity_poly.type
_entity_poly.pdbx_seq_one_letter_code
_entity_poly.pdbx_strand_id
1 'polypeptide(L)'
;MSRHMQTRVFLPASILNYIPDGAEPRIDINLLLSQATNTEIVKVILAFYPHFQFTQAAQEDRELLRMIFIEMVAGNLRHLAIPSQLDLNYCEIPLRGPIFATQESPKLAASSADIDFDRTERFTRSILGYLTIGKYRLAGKSLIKFVKDFKFLNQGEIDEIEGAHAHAEDAVHNSLVYLQKGQSSIEHIQLLLRQSDVSQKERAELDEKLRSSITALRSKQKTFDCALEDVAFLRALADYHWDILQKHQSAPPEPSSASDEEQGSAQPGKA
;
A
#
# COMPACT_ATOMS: atom_id res chain seq x y z
N MET A 1 -3.52 3.17 10.99
CA MET A 1 -4.30 3.76 9.87
C MET A 1 -5.60 2.98 9.66
N SER A 2 -6.72 3.66 9.41
CA SER A 2 -8.02 3.04 9.14
C SER A 2 -8.03 2.51 7.71
N ARG A 3 -8.30 1.21 7.51
CA ARG A 3 -8.61 0.68 6.16
C ARG A 3 -9.89 1.35 5.69
N HIS A 4 -9.84 2.12 4.61
CA HIS A 4 -11.06 2.58 3.98
C HIS A 4 -11.64 1.41 3.16
N MET A 5 -12.61 0.72 3.73
CA MET A 5 -13.41 -0.24 2.99
C MET A 5 -14.38 0.55 2.11
N GLN A 6 -14.06 0.64 0.82
CA GLN A 6 -14.93 1.30 -0.13
C GLN A 6 -15.96 0.28 -0.63
N THR A 7 -17.22 0.46 -0.23
CA THR A 7 -18.36 -0.34 -0.71
C THR A 7 -19.17 0.37 -1.78
N ARG A 8 -18.84 1.64 -2.05
CA ARG A 8 -19.55 2.52 -2.98
C ARG A 8 -18.59 3.46 -3.70
N VAL A 9 -18.85 3.73 -4.96
CA VAL A 9 -18.08 4.68 -5.78
C VAL A 9 -19.03 5.76 -6.30
N PHE A 10 -18.60 7.02 -6.25
CA PHE A 10 -19.33 8.14 -6.86
C PHE A 10 -18.79 8.35 -8.27
N LEU A 11 -19.59 8.03 -9.28
CA LEU A 11 -19.22 8.20 -10.69
C LEU A 11 -19.96 9.37 -11.32
N PRO A 12 -19.37 10.06 -12.31
CA PRO A 12 -20.10 11.03 -13.12
C PRO A 12 -21.30 10.38 -13.80
N ALA A 13 -22.45 11.06 -13.85
CA ALA A 13 -23.63 10.53 -14.51
C ALA A 13 -23.42 10.24 -16.01
N SER A 14 -22.45 10.91 -16.65
CA SER A 14 -22.10 10.65 -18.04
C SER A 14 -21.58 9.23 -18.29
N ILE A 15 -21.13 8.48 -17.26
CA ILE A 15 -20.74 7.07 -17.38
C ILE A 15 -21.88 6.19 -17.94
N LEU A 16 -23.13 6.60 -17.70
CA LEU A 16 -24.32 5.85 -18.06
C LEU A 16 -24.66 5.92 -19.55
N ASN A 17 -24.16 6.95 -20.24
CA ASN A 17 -24.32 7.08 -21.70
C ASN A 17 -23.61 5.97 -22.46
N TYR A 18 -22.73 5.21 -21.78
CA TYR A 18 -21.94 4.13 -22.36
C TYR A 18 -22.50 2.74 -22.01
N ILE A 19 -23.77 2.65 -21.58
CA ILE A 19 -24.46 1.38 -21.36
C ILE A 19 -25.22 1.03 -22.64
N PRO A 20 -24.93 -0.10 -23.30
CA PRO A 20 -25.68 -0.53 -24.47
C PRO A 20 -27.08 -1.00 -24.06
N ASP A 21 -28.05 -0.79 -24.94
CA ASP A 21 -29.41 -1.30 -24.77
C ASP A 21 -29.39 -2.84 -24.74
N GLY A 22 -29.63 -3.42 -23.57
CA GLY A 22 -29.52 -4.87 -23.38
C GLY A 22 -30.12 -5.37 -22.06
N ALA A 23 -30.32 -6.69 -21.97
CA ALA A 23 -30.93 -7.34 -20.80
C ALA A 23 -30.07 -7.27 -19.53
N GLU A 24 -28.77 -7.04 -19.65
CA GLU A 24 -27.86 -6.80 -18.53
C GLU A 24 -27.17 -5.43 -18.69
N PRO A 25 -27.58 -4.40 -17.94
CA PRO A 25 -26.97 -3.09 -18.02
C PRO A 25 -25.52 -3.17 -17.50
N ARG A 26 -24.56 -3.04 -18.42
CA ARG A 26 -23.12 -3.00 -18.14
C ARG A 26 -22.47 -1.88 -18.93
N ILE A 27 -21.49 -1.19 -18.36
CA ILE A 27 -20.76 -0.15 -19.07
C ILE A 27 -19.90 -0.81 -20.15
N ASP A 28 -20.07 -0.38 -21.40
CA ASP A 28 -19.20 -0.74 -22.51
C ASP A 28 -17.92 0.10 -22.46
N ILE A 29 -16.84 -0.54 -22.04
CA ILE A 29 -15.52 0.07 -21.90
C ILE A 29 -14.98 0.57 -23.25
N ASN A 30 -15.24 -0.15 -24.35
CA ASN A 30 -14.75 0.25 -25.67
C ASN A 30 -15.54 1.46 -26.19
N LEU A 31 -16.85 1.49 -25.95
CA LEU A 31 -17.68 2.63 -26.29
C LEU A 31 -17.27 3.87 -25.49
N LEU A 32 -17.06 3.73 -24.18
CA LEU A 32 -16.56 4.81 -23.32
C LEU A 32 -15.20 5.34 -23.80
N LEU A 33 -14.22 4.46 -24.04
CA LEU A 33 -12.88 4.90 -24.45
C LEU A 33 -12.84 5.49 -25.87
N SER A 34 -13.81 5.16 -26.73
CA SER A 34 -13.90 5.74 -28.08
C SER A 34 -14.63 7.08 -28.11
N GLN A 35 -15.62 7.30 -27.24
CA GLN A 35 -16.50 8.48 -27.29
C GLN A 35 -16.28 9.50 -26.16
N ALA A 36 -15.80 9.08 -25.00
CA ALA A 36 -15.62 9.97 -23.86
C ALA A 36 -14.50 10.99 -24.09
N THR A 37 -14.69 12.19 -23.54
CA THR A 37 -13.66 13.22 -23.46
C THR A 37 -12.57 12.80 -22.47
N ASN A 38 -11.35 13.31 -22.63
CA ASN A 38 -10.26 13.01 -21.70
C ASN A 38 -10.62 13.39 -20.26
N THR A 39 -11.31 14.52 -20.06
CA THR A 39 -11.81 14.97 -18.76
C THR A 39 -12.75 13.97 -18.11
N GLU A 40 -13.62 13.32 -18.89
CA GLU A 40 -14.51 12.28 -18.38
C GLU A 40 -13.73 11.03 -17.98
N ILE A 41 -12.78 10.61 -18.81
CA ILE A 41 -11.90 9.46 -18.51
C ILE A 41 -11.13 9.71 -17.19
N VAL A 42 -10.54 10.91 -17.02
CA VAL A 42 -9.85 11.31 -15.79
C VAL A 42 -10.78 11.28 -14.58
N LYS A 43 -11.99 11.84 -14.68
CA LYS A 43 -12.96 11.84 -13.57
C LYS A 43 -13.31 10.43 -13.12
N VAL A 44 -13.46 9.51 -14.06
CA VAL A 44 -13.75 8.11 -13.73
C VAL A 44 -12.53 7.43 -13.10
N ILE A 45 -11.31 7.67 -13.59
CA ILE A 45 -10.09 7.17 -12.95
C ILE A 45 -10.00 7.66 -11.51
N LEU A 46 -10.16 8.96 -11.28
CA LEU A 46 -10.09 9.57 -9.94
C LEU A 46 -11.20 9.10 -9.00
N ALA A 47 -12.34 8.64 -9.51
CA ALA A 47 -13.39 8.07 -8.67
C ALA A 47 -12.97 6.73 -8.04
N PHE A 48 -12.14 5.95 -8.73
CA PHE A 48 -11.57 4.70 -8.22
C PHE A 48 -10.20 4.89 -7.55
N TYR A 49 -9.43 5.87 -8.01
CA TYR A 49 -8.06 6.14 -7.58
C TYR A 49 -7.91 7.64 -7.22
N PRO A 50 -8.53 8.10 -6.11
CA PRO A 50 -8.58 9.51 -5.75
C PRO A 50 -7.20 10.10 -5.36
N HIS A 51 -6.20 9.25 -5.14
CA HIS A 51 -4.84 9.65 -4.82
C HIS A 51 -3.99 9.96 -6.07
N PHE A 52 -4.49 9.67 -7.28
CA PHE A 52 -3.79 10.04 -8.51
C PHE A 52 -3.84 11.54 -8.73
N GLN A 53 -2.71 12.11 -9.13
CA GLN A 53 -2.61 13.47 -9.63
C GLN A 53 -2.07 13.43 -11.05
N PHE A 54 -2.75 14.10 -11.96
CA PHE A 54 -2.34 14.17 -13.35
C PHE A 54 -1.81 15.57 -13.65
N THR A 55 -0.64 15.65 -14.28
CA THR A 55 -0.18 16.91 -14.88
C THR A 55 -1.11 17.33 -16.01
N GLN A 56 -1.08 18.62 -16.40
CA GLN A 56 -1.92 19.07 -17.52
C GLN A 56 -1.62 18.29 -18.82
N ALA A 57 -0.34 18.05 -19.11
CA ALA A 57 0.06 17.26 -20.29
C ALA A 57 -0.50 15.82 -20.22
N ALA A 58 -0.46 15.17 -19.05
CA ALA A 58 -1.01 13.83 -18.88
C ALA A 58 -2.54 13.77 -18.99
N GLN A 59 -3.25 14.85 -18.63
CA GLN A 59 -4.71 14.95 -18.84
C GLN A 59 -5.06 15.12 -20.33
N GLU A 60 -4.14 15.64 -21.13
CA GLU A 60 -4.32 15.82 -22.58
C GLU A 60 -3.88 14.59 -23.39
N ASP A 61 -3.03 13.72 -22.82
CA ASP A 61 -2.56 12.48 -23.44
C ASP A 61 -3.63 11.37 -23.40
N ARG A 62 -4.36 11.23 -24.52
CA ARG A 62 -5.45 10.25 -24.65
C ARG A 62 -4.98 8.80 -24.54
N GLU A 63 -3.80 8.47 -25.05
CA GLU A 63 -3.31 7.08 -25.03
C GLU A 63 -2.84 6.69 -23.63
N LEU A 64 -2.19 7.61 -22.90
CA LEU A 64 -1.86 7.42 -21.49
C LEU A 64 -3.13 7.17 -20.66
N LEU A 65 -4.13 8.04 -20.79
CA LEU A 65 -5.40 7.90 -20.05
C LEU A 65 -6.12 6.60 -20.41
N ARG A 66 -6.11 6.20 -21.69
CA ARG A 66 -6.68 4.94 -22.15
C ARG A 66 -5.98 3.74 -21.52
N MET A 67 -4.65 3.74 -21.50
CA MET A 67 -3.84 2.69 -20.89
C MET A 67 -4.18 2.53 -19.39
N ILE A 68 -4.15 3.64 -18.65
CA ILE A 68 -4.50 3.66 -17.22
C ILE A 68 -5.91 3.15 -16.98
N PHE A 69 -6.86 3.58 -17.80
CA PHE A 69 -8.24 3.18 -17.67
C PHE A 69 -8.42 1.68 -17.90
N ILE A 70 -7.81 1.12 -18.94
CA ILE A 70 -7.89 -0.31 -19.25
C ILE A 70 -7.29 -1.14 -18.12
N GLU A 71 -6.10 -0.77 -17.65
CA GLU A 71 -5.37 -1.57 -16.65
C GLU A 71 -5.97 -1.43 -15.24
N MET A 72 -6.43 -0.25 -14.84
CA MET A 72 -6.85 0.01 -13.46
C MET A 72 -8.37 0.05 -13.26
N VAL A 73 -9.12 0.58 -14.22
CA VAL A 73 -10.53 0.95 -14.01
C VAL A 73 -11.48 -0.06 -14.65
N ALA A 74 -11.14 -0.56 -15.84
CA ALA A 74 -12.01 -1.41 -16.65
C ALA A 74 -12.47 -2.68 -15.91
N GLY A 75 -11.57 -3.33 -15.17
CA GLY A 75 -11.92 -4.50 -14.35
C GLY A 75 -12.97 -4.16 -13.28
N ASN A 76 -12.81 -3.02 -12.60
CA ASN A 76 -13.71 -2.57 -11.54
C ASN A 76 -15.10 -2.16 -12.05
N LEU A 77 -15.17 -1.55 -13.24
CA LEU A 77 -16.45 -1.17 -13.86
C LEU A 77 -17.36 -2.37 -14.15
N ARG A 78 -16.78 -3.54 -14.44
CA ARG A 78 -17.54 -4.79 -14.68
C ARG A 78 -18.25 -5.30 -13.42
N HIS A 79 -17.84 -4.84 -12.24
CA HIS A 79 -18.39 -5.26 -10.95
C HIS A 79 -19.40 -4.25 -10.38
N LEU A 80 -19.79 -3.23 -11.14
CA LEU A 80 -20.80 -2.27 -10.73
C LEU A 80 -22.22 -2.83 -10.86
N ALA A 81 -23.09 -2.46 -9.91
CA ALA A 81 -24.53 -2.71 -10.00
C ALA A 81 -25.22 -1.41 -10.44
N ILE A 82 -25.59 -1.32 -11.72
CA ILE A 82 -26.15 -0.09 -12.30
C ILE A 82 -27.55 0.18 -11.70
N PRO A 83 -27.77 1.32 -11.03
CA PRO A 83 -29.07 1.64 -10.43
C PRO A 83 -30.11 2.02 -11.49
N SER A 84 -31.37 1.67 -11.23
CA SER A 84 -32.51 1.89 -12.15
C SER A 84 -33.14 3.28 -12.09
N GLN A 85 -32.75 4.14 -11.13
CA GLN A 85 -33.30 5.50 -10.95
C GLN A 85 -32.17 6.50 -10.72
N LEU A 86 -32.20 7.62 -11.46
CA LEU A 86 -31.10 8.57 -11.58
C LEU A 86 -31.64 9.99 -11.71
N ASP A 87 -31.32 10.85 -10.74
CA ASP A 87 -31.78 12.25 -10.73
C ASP A 87 -30.68 13.24 -10.31
N LEU A 88 -29.40 12.88 -10.47
CA LEU A 88 -28.25 13.68 -10.01
C LEU A 88 -27.06 13.63 -10.99
N ASN A 89 -26.24 14.69 -10.98
CA ASN A 89 -25.00 14.82 -11.76
C ASN A 89 -23.93 13.75 -11.45
N TYR A 90 -24.07 13.06 -10.32
CA TYR A 90 -23.22 11.95 -9.88
C TYR A 90 -24.10 10.77 -9.46
N CYS A 91 -23.64 9.56 -9.75
CA CYS A 91 -24.28 8.32 -9.40
C CYS A 91 -23.45 7.63 -8.31
N GLU A 92 -24.06 7.44 -7.14
CA GLU A 92 -23.49 6.56 -6.13
C GLU A 92 -23.80 5.12 -6.52
N ILE A 93 -22.77 4.34 -6.84
CA ILE A 93 -22.94 2.96 -7.30
C ILE A 93 -22.38 2.00 -6.24
N PRO A 94 -23.19 1.06 -5.72
CA PRO A 94 -22.70 0.03 -4.83
C PRO A 94 -21.79 -0.93 -5.61
N LEU A 95 -20.64 -1.23 -5.03
CA LEU A 95 -19.72 -2.23 -5.55
C LEU A 95 -20.23 -3.63 -5.17
N ARG A 96 -20.14 -4.60 -6.09
CA ARG A 96 -20.49 -6.01 -5.79
C ARG A 96 -19.57 -6.68 -4.76
N GLY A 97 -18.46 -6.05 -4.40
CA GLY A 97 -17.56 -6.45 -3.32
C GLY A 97 -16.76 -5.25 -2.79
N PRO A 98 -16.25 -5.29 -1.54
CA PRO A 98 -15.47 -4.21 -0.98
C PRO A 98 -14.13 -4.05 -1.72
N ILE A 99 -13.80 -2.84 -2.13
CA ILE A 99 -12.43 -2.48 -2.54
C ILE A 99 -11.68 -2.10 -1.27
N PHE A 100 -10.60 -2.83 -0.99
CA PHE A 100 -9.68 -2.51 0.09
C PHE A 100 -8.63 -1.54 -0.45
N ALA A 101 -8.92 -0.25 -0.39
CA ALA A 101 -7.92 0.76 -0.70
C ALA A 101 -7.01 0.91 0.53
N THR A 102 -5.72 0.63 0.35
CA THR A 102 -4.69 1.19 1.21
C THR A 102 -4.71 2.71 1.06
N GLN A 103 -4.46 3.44 2.14
CA GLN A 103 -4.37 4.90 2.09
C GLN A 103 -3.08 5.26 1.35
N GLU A 104 -3.15 5.23 0.02
CA GLU A 104 -2.00 5.39 -0.87
C GLU A 104 -1.60 6.86 -0.93
N SER A 105 -0.30 7.13 -0.82
CA SER A 105 0.29 8.46 -0.98
C SER A 105 -0.07 9.05 -2.36
N PRO A 106 -0.18 10.38 -2.50
CA PRO A 106 -0.47 11.02 -3.79
C PRO A 106 0.54 10.58 -4.87
N LYS A 107 0.04 10.01 -5.98
CA LYS A 107 0.88 9.54 -7.10
C LYS A 107 0.76 10.48 -8.28
N LEU A 108 1.85 11.13 -8.65
CA LEU A 108 1.90 11.97 -9.85
C LEU A 108 2.08 11.09 -11.09
N ALA A 109 1.06 11.04 -11.94
CA ALA A 109 1.11 10.41 -13.26
C ALA A 109 1.43 11.49 -14.30
N ALA A 110 2.70 11.60 -14.71
CA ALA A 110 3.14 12.54 -15.73
C ALA A 110 3.31 11.87 -17.11
N SER A 111 3.58 10.57 -17.13
CA SER A 111 3.83 9.76 -18.32
C SER A 111 3.49 8.28 -18.08
N SER A 112 3.47 7.47 -19.15
CA SER A 112 3.27 6.01 -19.05
C SER A 112 4.42 5.31 -18.30
N ALA A 113 5.62 5.89 -18.32
CA ALA A 113 6.77 5.36 -17.58
C ALA A 113 6.60 5.47 -16.05
N ASP A 114 5.73 6.37 -15.57
CA ASP A 114 5.46 6.56 -14.15
C ASP A 114 4.49 5.50 -13.58
N ILE A 115 3.96 4.63 -14.45
CA ILE A 115 2.84 3.75 -14.13
C ILE A 115 3.17 2.31 -14.49
N ASP A 116 3.94 1.66 -13.62
CA ASP A 116 4.13 0.22 -13.65
C ASP A 116 3.04 -0.46 -12.78
N PHE A 117 1.99 -0.95 -13.46
CA PHE A 117 0.83 -1.56 -12.80
C PHE A 117 1.18 -2.88 -12.11
N ASP A 118 1.93 -3.77 -12.77
CA ASP A 118 2.32 -5.07 -12.19
C ASP A 118 3.20 -4.85 -10.96
N ARG A 119 4.12 -3.89 -11.03
CA ARG A 119 4.92 -3.47 -9.87
C ARG A 119 4.05 -2.96 -8.73
N THR A 120 3.13 -2.04 -9.02
CA THR A 120 2.26 -1.44 -8.00
C THR A 120 1.38 -2.51 -7.34
N GLU A 121 0.70 -3.35 -8.13
CA GLU A 121 -0.17 -4.42 -7.62
C GLU A 121 0.60 -5.41 -6.74
N ARG A 122 1.78 -5.87 -7.21
CA ARG A 122 2.62 -6.79 -6.45
C ARG A 122 3.13 -6.18 -5.16
N PHE A 123 3.54 -4.91 -5.20
CA PHE A 123 4.00 -4.21 -4.00
C PHE A 123 2.87 -4.12 -2.98
N THR A 124 1.71 -3.61 -3.39
CA THR A 124 0.54 -3.45 -2.52
C THR A 124 0.09 -4.77 -1.93
N ARG A 125 -0.07 -5.81 -2.76
CA ARG A 125 -0.60 -7.11 -2.33
C ARG A 125 0.37 -7.89 -1.44
N SER A 126 1.66 -7.88 -1.76
CA SER A 126 2.64 -8.80 -1.17
C SER A 126 3.60 -8.14 -0.18
N ILE A 127 3.75 -6.83 -0.19
CA ILE A 127 4.63 -6.11 0.75
C ILE A 127 3.78 -5.23 1.66
N LEU A 128 3.06 -4.27 1.11
CA LEU A 128 2.26 -3.33 1.90
C LEU A 128 1.20 -4.06 2.75
N GLY A 129 0.56 -5.08 2.18
CA GLY A 129 -0.35 -5.95 2.91
C GLY A 129 0.25 -6.62 4.15
N TYR A 130 1.56 -6.94 4.15
CA TYR A 130 2.25 -7.47 5.33
C TYR A 130 2.74 -6.39 6.30
N LEU A 131 3.23 -5.27 5.78
CA LEU A 131 3.64 -4.11 6.60
C LEU A 131 2.48 -3.61 7.45
N THR A 132 1.31 -3.44 6.85
CA THR A 132 0.09 -2.93 7.51
C THR A 132 -0.47 -3.83 8.62
N ILE A 133 -0.13 -5.12 8.62
CA ILE A 133 -0.59 -6.08 9.65
C ILE A 133 0.53 -6.50 10.61
N GLY A 134 1.65 -5.79 10.62
CA GLY A 134 2.77 -6.06 11.52
C GLY A 134 3.55 -7.33 11.19
N LYS A 135 3.40 -7.89 9.98
CA LYS A 135 4.11 -9.10 9.54
C LYS A 135 5.41 -8.74 8.82
N TYR A 136 6.25 -7.92 9.45
CA TYR A 136 7.41 -7.28 8.82
C TYR A 136 8.42 -8.28 8.24
N ARG A 137 8.70 -9.39 8.94
CA ARG A 137 9.61 -10.43 8.41
C ARG A 137 9.09 -11.08 7.13
N LEU A 138 7.77 -11.21 6.97
CA LEU A 138 7.17 -11.72 5.73
C LEU A 138 7.18 -10.67 4.63
N ALA A 139 7.02 -9.39 4.96
CA ALA A 139 7.23 -8.28 4.03
C ALA A 139 8.66 -8.30 3.49
N GLY A 140 9.68 -8.40 4.35
CA GLY A 140 11.08 -8.52 3.96
C GLY A 140 11.37 -9.72 3.03
N LYS A 141 10.80 -10.89 3.32
CA LYS A 141 10.92 -12.06 2.42
C LYS A 141 10.27 -11.82 1.05
N SER A 142 9.15 -11.10 1.02
CA SER A 142 8.44 -10.77 -0.22
C SER A 142 9.19 -9.71 -1.02
N LEU A 143 9.82 -8.75 -0.34
CA LEU A 143 10.71 -7.75 -0.94
C LEU A 143 11.88 -8.38 -1.68
N ILE A 144 12.49 -9.45 -1.17
CA ILE A 144 13.57 -10.16 -1.88
C ILE A 144 13.12 -10.62 -3.27
N LYS A 145 11.91 -11.18 -3.37
CA LYS A 145 11.35 -11.62 -4.66
C LYS A 145 11.00 -10.43 -5.54
N PHE A 146 10.40 -9.40 -4.95
CA PHE A 146 10.03 -8.18 -5.65
C PHE A 146 11.24 -7.48 -6.28
N VAL A 147 12.32 -7.30 -5.52
CA VAL A 147 13.56 -6.68 -6.00
C VAL A 147 14.27 -7.54 -7.04
N LYS A 148 14.06 -8.87 -7.04
CA LYS A 148 14.55 -9.73 -8.13
C LYS A 148 13.86 -9.43 -9.45
N ASP A 149 12.55 -9.19 -9.43
CA ASP A 149 11.75 -8.91 -10.63
C ASP A 149 11.94 -7.46 -11.11
N PHE A 150 12.03 -6.51 -10.17
CA PHE A 150 12.02 -5.07 -10.47
C PHE A 150 13.32 -4.30 -10.13
N LYS A 151 14.40 -5.03 -9.85
CA LYS A 151 15.79 -4.59 -9.58
C LYS A 151 16.03 -3.78 -8.29
N PHE A 152 15.18 -2.82 -7.96
CA PHE A 152 15.31 -1.95 -6.77
C PHE A 152 13.94 -1.41 -6.35
N LEU A 153 13.83 -0.80 -5.16
CA LEU A 153 12.61 -0.10 -4.71
C LEU A 153 12.65 1.37 -5.10
N ASN A 154 11.50 1.94 -5.48
CA ASN A 154 11.39 3.39 -5.69
C ASN A 154 11.19 4.14 -4.37
N GLN A 155 11.21 5.47 -4.42
CA GLN A 155 11.07 6.34 -3.25
C GLN A 155 9.78 6.05 -2.46
N GLY A 156 8.63 6.04 -3.13
CA GLY A 156 7.34 5.85 -2.45
C GLY A 156 7.24 4.47 -1.77
N GLU A 157 7.81 3.43 -2.36
CA GLU A 157 7.85 2.10 -1.76
C GLU A 157 8.74 2.04 -0.50
N ILE A 158 9.82 2.83 -0.47
CA ILE A 158 10.66 2.98 0.72
C ILE A 158 9.92 3.79 1.79
N ASP A 159 9.23 4.87 1.39
CA ASP A 159 8.41 5.69 2.29
C ASP A 159 7.33 4.85 3.00
N GLU A 160 6.76 3.84 2.33
CA GLU A 160 5.81 2.90 2.95
C GLU A 160 6.47 2.00 4.02
N ILE A 161 7.74 1.60 3.82
CA ILE A 161 8.51 0.86 4.83
C ILE A 161 8.80 1.76 6.04
N GLU A 162 9.19 3.01 5.78
CA GLU A 162 9.39 4.02 6.83
C GLU A 162 8.10 4.35 7.57
N GLY A 163 6.97 4.46 6.86
CA GLY A 163 5.66 4.68 7.44
C GLY A 163 5.24 3.56 8.40
N ALA A 164 5.65 2.32 8.11
CA ALA A 164 5.42 1.19 9.01
C ALA A 164 6.25 1.25 10.30
N HIS A 165 7.35 2.03 10.33
CA HIS A 165 8.20 2.20 11.50
C HIS A 165 7.46 2.84 12.67
N ALA A 166 6.70 3.90 12.41
CA ALA A 166 5.91 4.59 13.45
C ALA A 166 4.93 3.63 14.14
N HIS A 167 4.31 2.73 13.38
CA HIS A 167 3.43 1.71 13.94
C HIS A 167 4.16 0.67 14.80
N ALA A 168 5.39 0.30 14.43
CA ALA A 168 6.20 -0.59 15.25
C ALA A 168 6.66 0.10 16.55
N GLU A 169 7.00 1.39 16.50
CA GLU A 169 7.33 2.19 17.69
C GLU A 169 6.15 2.31 18.65
N ASP A 170 4.93 2.52 18.13
CA ASP A 170 3.71 2.47 18.93
C ASP A 170 3.55 1.12 19.64
N ALA A 171 3.87 0.01 18.95
CA ALA A 171 3.80 -1.32 19.55
C ALA A 171 4.83 -1.51 20.69
N VAL A 172 6.04 -0.97 20.54
CA VAL A 172 7.06 -0.94 21.60
C VAL A 172 6.57 -0.12 22.79
N HIS A 173 6.06 1.10 22.54
CA HIS A 173 5.55 1.98 23.59
C HIS A 173 4.41 1.33 24.38
N ASN A 174 3.43 0.76 23.67
CA ASN A 174 2.32 0.04 24.29
C ASN A 174 2.81 -1.14 25.13
N SER A 175 3.76 -1.93 24.61
CA SER A 175 4.33 -3.07 25.33
C SER A 175 5.08 -2.63 26.60
N LEU A 176 5.83 -1.52 26.53
CA LEU A 176 6.51 -0.93 27.69
C LEU A 176 5.52 -0.52 28.78
N VAL A 177 4.42 0.15 28.42
CA VAL A 177 3.37 0.54 29.38
C VAL A 177 2.76 -0.69 30.06
N TYR A 178 2.52 -1.77 29.32
CA TYR A 178 2.03 -3.03 29.92
C TYR A 178 3.05 -3.66 30.87
N LEU A 179 4.34 -3.63 30.54
CA LEU A 179 5.40 -4.12 31.41
C LEU A 179 5.48 -3.32 32.71
N GLN A 180 5.45 -1.99 32.63
CA GLN A 180 5.46 -1.11 33.81
C GLN A 180 4.25 -1.37 34.72
N LYS A 181 3.04 -1.49 34.14
CA LYS A 181 1.83 -1.83 34.89
C LYS A 181 1.92 -3.21 35.52
N GLY A 182 2.43 -4.21 34.80
CA GLY A 182 2.64 -5.56 35.31
C GLY A 182 3.62 -5.59 36.48
N GLN A 183 4.75 -4.90 36.35
CA GLN A 183 5.74 -4.78 37.42
C GLN A 183 5.14 -4.07 38.64
N SER A 184 4.46 -2.94 38.45
CA SER A 184 3.80 -2.20 39.53
C SER A 184 2.78 -3.07 40.28
N SER A 185 1.99 -3.87 39.56
CA SER A 185 1.07 -4.83 40.18
C SER A 185 1.79 -5.92 40.99
N ILE A 186 2.95 -6.39 40.54
CA ILE A 186 3.76 -7.37 41.27
C ILE A 186 4.30 -6.76 42.56
N GLU A 187 4.89 -5.58 42.48
CA GLU A 187 5.40 -4.85 43.66
C GLU A 187 4.27 -4.59 44.67
N HIS A 188 3.09 -4.18 44.20
CA HIS A 188 1.93 -4.00 45.06
C HIS A 188 1.52 -5.28 45.78
N ILE A 189 1.46 -6.44 45.09
CA ILE A 189 1.16 -7.72 45.73
C ILE A 189 2.24 -8.11 46.74
N GLN A 190 3.51 -7.90 46.42
CA GLN A 190 4.62 -8.18 47.34
C GLN A 190 4.57 -7.31 48.59
N LEU A 191 4.16 -6.04 48.46
CA LEU A 191 3.95 -5.15 49.60
C LEU A 191 2.79 -5.63 50.48
N LEU A 192 1.67 -6.05 49.89
CA LEU A 192 0.55 -6.64 50.63
C LEU A 192 0.98 -7.90 51.40
N LEU A 193 1.75 -8.80 50.78
CA LEU A 193 2.23 -10.04 51.42
C LEU A 193 3.13 -9.80 52.65
N ARG A 194 3.70 -8.61 52.79
CA ARG A 194 4.55 -8.19 53.93
C ARG A 194 3.74 -7.60 55.09
N GLN A 195 2.46 -7.29 54.90
CA GLN A 195 1.61 -6.78 55.97
C GLN A 195 1.38 -7.85 57.04
N SER A 196 1.44 -7.44 58.31
CA SER A 196 1.40 -8.33 59.47
C SER A 196 0.02 -8.91 59.79
N ASP A 197 -1.03 -8.31 59.21
CA ASP A 197 -2.45 -8.57 59.44
C ASP A 197 -3.13 -9.38 58.34
N VAL A 198 -2.37 -9.88 57.36
CA VAL A 198 -2.90 -10.72 56.27
C VAL A 198 -3.19 -12.13 56.80
N SER A 199 -4.41 -12.60 56.60
CA SER A 199 -4.80 -13.96 56.99
C SER A 199 -4.10 -15.03 56.13
N GLN A 200 -4.04 -16.26 56.63
CA GLN A 200 -3.42 -17.37 55.87
C GLN A 200 -4.12 -17.63 54.52
N LYS A 201 -5.44 -17.44 54.46
CA LYS A 201 -6.23 -17.60 53.23
C LYS A 201 -5.88 -16.50 52.22
N GLU A 202 -5.89 -15.24 52.64
CA GLU A 202 -5.54 -14.10 51.78
C GLU A 202 -4.10 -14.19 51.29
N ARG A 203 -3.17 -14.67 52.14
CA ARG A 203 -1.79 -14.92 51.73
C ARG A 203 -1.70 -15.94 50.61
N ALA A 204 -2.44 -17.06 50.70
CA ALA A 204 -2.46 -18.06 49.63
C ALA A 204 -3.02 -17.50 48.31
N GLU A 205 -4.09 -16.69 48.37
CA GLU A 205 -4.66 -16.02 47.20
C GLU A 205 -3.69 -15.00 46.58
N LEU A 206 -3.00 -14.22 47.41
CA LEU A 206 -1.98 -13.26 46.96
C LEU A 206 -0.77 -13.96 46.35
N ASP A 207 -0.32 -15.09 46.90
CA ASP A 207 0.77 -15.90 46.35
C ASP A 207 0.42 -16.48 44.97
N GLU A 208 -0.82 -16.98 44.80
CA GLU A 208 -1.31 -17.44 43.50
C GLU A 208 -1.37 -16.30 42.47
N LYS A 209 -1.90 -15.14 42.89
CA LYS A 209 -1.96 -13.94 42.06
C LYS A 209 -0.56 -13.46 41.68
N LEU A 210 0.40 -13.51 42.59
CA LEU A 210 1.80 -13.16 42.34
C LEU A 210 2.41 -14.07 41.27
N ARG A 211 2.25 -15.39 41.39
CA ARG A 211 2.75 -16.36 40.39
C ARG A 211 2.14 -16.13 39.01
N SER A 212 0.85 -15.87 38.97
CA SER A 212 0.12 -15.56 37.72
C SER A 212 0.62 -14.27 37.09
N SER A 213 0.78 -13.21 37.87
CA SER A 213 1.30 -11.92 37.41
C SER A 213 2.74 -12.01 36.90
N ILE A 214 3.62 -12.75 37.57
CA ILE A 214 5.00 -12.98 37.12
C ILE A 214 5.01 -13.73 35.78
N THR A 215 4.16 -14.74 35.63
CA THR A 215 4.05 -15.50 34.37
C THR A 215 3.56 -14.59 33.23
N ALA A 216 2.54 -13.78 33.49
CA ALA A 216 2.04 -12.79 32.53
C ALA A 216 3.11 -11.76 32.16
N LEU A 217 3.88 -11.25 33.13
CA LEU A 217 4.96 -10.29 32.88
C LEU A 217 6.03 -10.89 31.96
N ARG A 218 6.48 -12.13 32.22
CA ARG A 218 7.45 -12.82 31.35
C ARG A 218 6.96 -13.01 29.92
N SER A 219 5.66 -13.30 29.75
CA SER A 219 5.05 -13.38 28.42
C SER A 219 5.10 -12.03 27.71
N LYS A 220 4.77 -10.95 28.42
CA LYS A 220 4.82 -9.58 27.89
C LYS A 220 6.24 -9.10 27.58
N GLN A 221 7.25 -9.55 28.34
CA GLN A 221 8.65 -9.26 28.04
C GLN A 221 9.04 -9.79 26.67
N LYS A 222 8.67 -11.03 26.35
CA LYS A 222 8.89 -11.59 25.00
C LYS A 222 8.20 -10.79 23.90
N THR A 223 6.98 -10.30 24.14
CA THR A 223 6.27 -9.43 23.17
C THR A 223 7.01 -8.11 22.97
N PHE A 224 7.53 -7.51 24.05
CA PHE A 224 8.32 -6.30 23.97
C PHE A 224 9.62 -6.52 23.19
N ASP A 225 10.34 -7.61 23.46
CA ASP A 225 11.57 -7.96 22.75
C ASP A 225 11.30 -8.12 21.24
N CYS A 226 10.24 -8.85 20.87
CA CYS A 226 9.83 -8.98 19.47
C CYS A 226 9.50 -7.62 18.82
N ALA A 227 8.78 -6.75 19.53
CA ALA A 227 8.43 -5.43 19.00
C ALA A 227 9.69 -4.56 18.78
N LEU A 228 10.67 -4.65 19.68
CA LEU A 228 11.94 -3.95 19.54
C LEU A 228 12.75 -4.47 18.34
N GLU A 229 12.80 -5.79 18.15
CA GLU A 229 13.42 -6.41 16.98
C GLU A 229 12.74 -5.99 15.67
N ASP A 230 11.42 -5.82 15.68
CA ASP A 230 10.65 -5.39 14.53
C ASP A 230 10.93 -3.93 14.13
N VAL A 231 11.03 -3.02 15.11
CA VAL A 231 11.48 -1.63 14.87
C VAL A 231 12.88 -1.62 14.26
N ALA A 232 13.83 -2.30 14.88
CA ALA A 232 15.21 -2.37 14.39
C ALA A 232 15.28 -2.96 12.98
N PHE A 233 14.45 -3.96 12.69
CA PHE A 233 14.38 -4.57 11.38
C PHE A 233 13.84 -3.62 10.31
N LEU A 234 12.73 -2.93 10.58
CA LEU A 234 12.17 -1.97 9.61
C LEU A 234 13.15 -0.85 9.30
N ARG A 235 13.84 -0.34 10.34
CA ARG A 235 14.89 0.67 10.16
C ARG A 235 16.00 0.18 9.23
N ALA A 236 16.57 -0.98 9.54
CA ALA A 236 17.63 -1.58 8.73
C ALA A 236 17.16 -1.89 7.29
N LEU A 237 15.91 -2.30 7.12
CA LEU A 237 15.33 -2.62 5.82
C LEU A 237 15.16 -1.36 4.96
N ALA A 238 14.66 -0.27 5.54
CA ALA A 238 14.54 1.02 4.85
C ALA A 238 15.92 1.56 4.44
N ASP A 239 16.86 1.62 5.40
CA ASP A 239 18.23 2.10 5.15
C ASP A 239 18.92 1.27 4.03
N TYR A 240 18.76 -0.06 4.06
CA TYR A 240 19.31 -0.95 3.02
C TYR A 240 18.76 -0.65 1.62
N HIS A 241 17.44 -0.46 1.48
CA HIS A 241 16.84 -0.19 0.17
C HIS A 241 17.10 1.25 -0.30
N TRP A 242 17.22 2.20 0.63
CA TRP A 242 17.67 3.55 0.35
C TRP A 242 19.06 3.58 -0.29
N ASP A 243 20.03 2.86 0.29
CA ASP A 243 21.39 2.77 -0.23
C ASP A 243 21.43 2.18 -1.65
N ILE A 244 20.55 1.22 -1.96
CA ILE A 244 20.43 0.65 -3.30
C ILE A 244 19.88 1.67 -4.29
N LEU A 245 18.81 2.39 -3.91
CA LEU A 245 18.21 3.41 -4.76
C LEU A 245 19.23 4.51 -5.09
N GLN A 246 19.98 4.98 -4.10
CA GLN A 246 21.03 6.00 -4.28
C GLN A 246 22.13 5.56 -5.25
N LYS A 247 22.57 4.29 -5.17
CA LYS A 247 23.55 3.72 -6.12
C LYS A 247 23.03 3.73 -7.56
N HIS A 248 21.75 3.43 -7.75
CA HIS A 248 21.13 3.45 -9.07
C HIS A 248 20.97 4.87 -9.62
N GLN A 249 20.62 5.85 -8.77
CA GLN A 249 20.49 7.25 -9.18
C GLN A 249 21.84 7.92 -9.48
N SER A 250 22.93 7.43 -8.87
CA SER A 250 24.28 7.99 -9.03
C SER A 250 25.09 7.34 -10.17
N ALA A 251 24.58 6.32 -10.84
CA ALA A 251 25.28 5.63 -11.92
C ALA A 251 25.28 6.47 -13.22
N PRO A 252 26.42 6.66 -13.91
CA PRO A 252 26.45 7.30 -15.22
C PRO A 252 25.57 6.53 -16.22
N PRO A 253 24.90 7.21 -17.18
CA PRO A 253 24.15 6.51 -18.22
C PRO A 253 25.11 5.59 -19.00
N GLU A 254 24.76 4.31 -19.10
CA GLU A 254 25.52 3.38 -19.93
C GLU A 254 25.59 3.93 -21.36
N PRO A 255 26.77 3.94 -22.00
CA PRO A 255 26.89 4.39 -23.37
C PRO A 255 26.01 3.49 -24.24
N SER A 256 24.97 4.09 -24.82
CA SER A 256 24.17 3.45 -25.85
C SER A 256 25.12 2.95 -26.92
N SER A 257 25.20 1.63 -27.09
CA SER A 257 25.86 1.00 -28.23
C SER A 257 25.18 1.51 -29.50
N ALA A 258 25.75 2.59 -30.05
CA ALA A 258 25.42 3.10 -31.36
C ALA A 258 25.73 1.98 -32.35
N SER A 259 24.69 1.55 -33.04
CA SER A 259 24.71 0.64 -34.16
C SER A 259 25.77 1.11 -35.17
N ASP A 260 26.70 0.22 -35.49
CA ASP A 260 27.52 0.30 -36.70
C ASP A 260 26.58 0.27 -37.91
N GLU A 261 26.28 1.43 -38.49
CA GLU A 261 25.82 1.51 -39.88
C GLU A 261 27.03 1.61 -40.79
N GLU A 262 27.25 0.52 -41.52
CA GLU A 262 28.16 0.36 -42.65
C GLU A 262 28.15 1.60 -43.57
N GLN A 263 29.30 2.25 -43.66
CA GLN A 263 29.59 3.19 -44.74
C GLN A 263 29.70 2.41 -46.06
N GLY A 264 28.61 2.42 -46.83
CA GLY A 264 28.60 2.08 -48.26
C GLY A 264 29.53 3.01 -49.03
N SER A 265 30.69 2.50 -49.41
CA SER A 265 31.64 3.16 -50.30
C SER A 265 31.10 3.15 -51.73
N ALA A 266 30.66 4.31 -52.23
CA ALA A 266 30.41 4.53 -53.65
C ALA A 266 31.37 5.62 -54.17
N GLN A 267 32.45 5.20 -54.80
CA GLN A 267 33.22 6.06 -55.72
C GLN A 267 32.49 6.16 -57.06
N PRO A 268 32.44 7.36 -57.67
CA PRO A 268 32.55 7.45 -59.12
C PRO A 268 33.65 8.45 -59.51
N GLY A 269 34.57 8.02 -60.38
CA GLY A 269 35.62 8.92 -60.86
C GLY A 269 36.50 8.36 -61.97
N LYS A 270 35.99 8.45 -63.21
CA LYS A 270 36.69 8.71 -64.50
C LYS A 270 37.67 7.61 -64.99
N ALA A 271 37.76 7.28 -66.28
CA ALA A 271 37.58 8.04 -67.50
C ALA A 271 36.98 7.16 -68.62
#